data_AF-S2JDU8-F1
#
_entry.id   AF-S2JDU8-F1
#
_cell.length_a   1.000
_cell.length_b   1.000
_cell.length_c   1.000
_cell.angle_alpha   90.00
_cell.angle_beta   90.00
_cell.angle_gamma   90.00
#
_symmetry.space_group_name_H-M   'P 1'
#
loop_
_entity.id
_entity.type
_entity.pdbx_description
1 polymer ?
#
loop_
_entity_poly.entity_id
_entity_poly.type
_entity_poly.pdbx_seq_one_letter_code
_entity_poly.pdbx_strand_id
1 'polypeptide(L)'
;MPTQVFLPNRSEIGINFDEASNTKINYGKSIAFPIHGGKKEGFFDVRLRSNIQQKMKWYDCNSPYYIKYLGYPIYVTVQERDSFIADLTTKIKAQVDFFMIRRITMFGQAKAANTMILSNLWHILRLTLIPKAAINKLNAIIYQYIEAGLGLFHIETQQQSLQMRYIRAFLTHNQQQVIPAFLYRLMVQALRLETNNASTQSIMLFPDTRYKSNLKEDALKLILETMDIVSLQCSPNLEEIELSASNCMSLPISAICKNWQDKEE
;
A
#
# COMPACT_ATOMS: atom_id res chain seq x y z
N MET A 1 -19.61 -21.09 46.92
CA MET A 1 -18.35 -20.33 46.80
C MET A 1 -18.01 -20.24 45.31
N PRO A 2 -18.11 -19.08 44.68
CA PRO A 2 -17.80 -18.97 43.26
C PRO A 2 -16.30 -18.75 43.09
N THR A 3 -15.67 -19.69 42.40
CA THR A 3 -14.29 -19.63 41.92
C THR A 3 -14.11 -18.39 41.06
N GLN A 4 -13.45 -17.37 41.58
CA GLN A 4 -12.98 -16.23 40.80
C GLN A 4 -11.94 -16.75 39.80
N VAL A 5 -12.32 -16.85 38.53
CA VAL A 5 -11.38 -17.00 37.42
C VAL A 5 -10.64 -15.66 37.31
N PHE A 6 -9.45 -15.59 37.91
CA PHE A 6 -8.51 -14.49 37.70
C PHE A 6 -8.16 -14.44 36.21
N LEU A 7 -8.67 -13.44 35.50
CA LEU A 7 -8.17 -13.09 34.18
C LEU A 7 -6.74 -12.56 34.35
N PRO A 8 -5.72 -13.18 33.71
CA PRO A 8 -4.34 -12.75 33.88
C PRO A 8 -4.14 -11.35 33.29
N ASN A 9 -3.27 -10.58 33.92
CA ASN A 9 -2.86 -9.27 33.43
C ASN A 9 -2.28 -9.44 32.01
N ARG A 10 -2.78 -8.69 31.02
CA ARG A 10 -2.39 -8.82 29.59
C ARG A 10 -0.88 -8.65 29.31
N SER A 11 -0.09 -8.18 30.28
CA SER A 11 1.38 -8.15 30.23
C SER A 11 2.07 -9.50 30.42
N GLU A 12 1.37 -10.53 30.90
CA GLU A 12 1.90 -11.87 31.17
C GLU A 12 1.82 -12.81 29.96
N ILE A 13 1.10 -12.42 28.90
CA ILE A 13 0.87 -13.27 27.72
C ILE A 13 2.19 -13.64 27.01
N GLY A 14 3.17 -12.74 26.98
CA GLY A 14 4.46 -13.00 26.35
C GLY A 14 5.35 -13.98 27.14
N ILE A 15 5.27 -13.97 28.47
CA ILE A 15 6.09 -14.83 29.33
C ILE A 15 5.59 -16.28 29.26
N ASN A 16 4.26 -16.47 29.27
CA ASN A 16 3.65 -17.80 29.17
C ASN A 16 3.83 -18.44 27.78
N PHE A 17 3.91 -17.65 26.70
CA PHE A 17 4.13 -18.22 25.37
C PHE A 17 5.56 -18.70 25.16
N ASP A 18 6.57 -17.95 25.63
CA ASP A 18 7.98 -18.34 25.53
C ASP A 18 8.25 -19.66 26.27
N GLU A 19 7.66 -19.79 27.46
CA GLU A 19 7.77 -20.98 28.30
C GLU A 19 7.01 -22.18 27.70
N ALA A 20 5.80 -21.95 27.16
CA ALA A 20 5.01 -23.02 26.54
C ALA A 20 5.55 -23.47 25.16
N SER A 21 6.19 -22.57 24.41
CA SER A 21 6.71 -22.87 23.07
C SER A 21 8.20 -23.26 23.05
N ASN A 22 8.89 -23.13 24.19
CA ASN A 22 10.34 -23.28 24.31
C ASN A 22 11.11 -22.40 23.31
N THR A 23 10.53 -21.24 22.95
CA THR A 23 11.16 -20.26 22.06
C THR A 23 11.57 -19.03 22.84
N LYS A 24 12.72 -18.44 22.48
CA LYS A 24 13.23 -17.23 23.11
C LYS A 24 12.91 -16.01 22.25
N ILE A 25 12.06 -15.11 22.74
CA ILE A 25 11.78 -13.85 22.04
C ILE A 25 13.06 -13.01 21.94
N ASN A 26 13.34 -12.53 20.73
CA ASN A 26 14.37 -11.52 20.50
C ASN A 26 13.81 -10.12 20.76
N TYR A 27 13.87 -9.72 22.03
CA TYR A 27 13.40 -8.42 22.50
C TYR A 27 14.09 -7.24 21.80
N GLY A 28 15.36 -7.38 21.39
CA GLY A 28 16.09 -6.34 20.65
C GLY A 28 15.57 -6.07 19.24
N LYS A 29 14.89 -7.06 18.64
CA LYS A 29 14.19 -6.95 17.35
C LYS A 29 12.67 -6.81 17.50
N SER A 30 12.16 -6.93 18.72
CA SER A 30 10.73 -6.83 19.01
C SER A 30 10.33 -5.36 19.08
N ILE A 31 9.18 -5.05 18.48
CA ILE A 31 8.65 -3.70 18.39
C ILE A 31 7.17 -3.74 18.79
N ALA A 32 6.77 -2.79 19.60
CA ALA A 32 5.38 -2.51 19.90
C ALA A 32 4.99 -1.15 19.32
N PHE A 33 3.82 -1.11 18.68
CA PHE A 33 3.26 0.12 18.15
C PHE A 33 1.73 0.06 18.17
N PRO A 34 1.04 1.21 18.29
CA PRO A 34 -0.40 1.27 18.24
C PRO A 34 -0.94 1.06 16.81
N ILE A 35 -1.86 0.11 16.63
CA ILE A 35 -2.48 -0.17 15.31
C ILE A 35 -3.28 1.03 14.78
N HIS A 36 -4.01 1.73 15.64
CA HIS A 36 -4.80 2.92 15.27
C HIS A 36 -3.94 4.15 14.90
N GLY A 37 -2.61 4.10 15.06
CA GLY A 37 -1.70 5.20 14.73
C GLY A 37 -1.81 6.48 15.58
N GLY A 38 -2.79 6.58 16.48
CA GLY A 38 -2.99 7.75 17.33
C GLY A 38 -2.03 7.82 18.51
N LYS A 39 -1.96 9.01 19.13
CA LYS A 39 -1.44 9.18 20.49
C LYS A 39 -2.36 8.44 21.44
N LYS A 40 -1.79 7.56 22.24
CA LYS A 40 -2.52 6.94 23.35
C LYS A 40 -2.17 7.65 24.65
N GLU A 41 -3.08 8.51 25.10
CA GLU A 41 -2.90 9.34 26.30
C GLU A 41 -3.75 8.87 27.50
N GLY A 42 -4.39 7.70 27.39
CA GLY A 42 -5.13 7.10 28.51
C GLY A 42 -4.23 6.56 29.62
N PHE A 43 -4.68 6.62 30.88
CA PHE A 43 -3.94 6.12 32.06
C PHE A 43 -3.43 4.68 31.88
N PHE A 44 -4.26 3.78 31.33
CA PHE A 44 -3.86 2.40 31.03
C PHE A 44 -2.77 2.32 29.97
N ASP A 45 -2.83 3.17 28.95
CA ASP A 45 -1.88 3.16 27.84
C ASP A 45 -0.50 3.71 28.26
N VAL A 46 -0.45 4.70 29.15
CA VAL A 46 0.81 5.21 29.73
C VAL A 46 1.52 4.12 30.53
N ARG A 47 0.78 3.36 31.35
CA ARG A 47 1.33 2.25 32.13
C ARG A 47 1.73 1.06 31.25
N LEU A 48 0.95 0.78 30.20
CA LEU A 48 1.31 -0.22 29.19
C LEU A 48 2.61 0.17 28.47
N ARG A 49 2.72 1.42 28.02
CA ARG A 49 3.92 1.95 27.37
C ARG A 49 5.14 1.80 28.25
N SER A 50 5.07 2.20 29.52
CA SER A 50 6.22 2.10 30.44
C SER A 50 6.67 0.65 30.64
N ASN A 51 5.73 -0.29 30.80
CA ASN A 51 6.03 -1.71 30.96
C ASN A 51 6.62 -2.35 29.69
N ILE A 52 6.13 -1.93 28.52
CA ILE A 52 6.60 -2.44 27.23
C ILE A 52 7.99 -1.89 26.90
N GLN A 53 8.24 -0.60 27.14
CA GLN A 53 9.53 0.05 26.89
C GLN A 53 10.68 -0.56 27.70
N GLN A 54 10.40 -1.17 28.85
CA GLN A 54 11.40 -1.91 29.63
C GLN A 54 11.93 -3.15 28.89
N LYS A 55 11.14 -3.73 27.97
CA LYS A 55 11.46 -5.00 27.30
C LYS A 55 11.66 -4.87 25.81
N MET A 56 11.01 -3.92 25.13
CA MET A 56 11.06 -3.81 23.67
C MET A 56 10.94 -2.37 23.20
N LYS A 57 11.24 -2.13 21.92
CA LYS A 57 11.16 -0.78 21.34
C LYS A 57 9.69 -0.38 21.16
N TRP A 58 9.33 0.82 21.61
CA TRP A 58 8.01 1.40 21.41
C TRP A 58 8.07 2.45 20.31
N TYR A 59 7.22 2.31 19.29
CA TYR A 59 7.04 3.29 18.23
C TYR A 59 5.63 3.88 18.33
N ASP A 60 5.55 5.20 18.25
CA ASP A 60 4.32 5.99 18.24
C ASP A 60 4.41 7.09 17.18
N CYS A 61 3.37 7.90 17.05
CA CYS A 61 3.35 9.02 16.11
C CYS A 61 4.38 10.13 16.39
N ASN A 62 5.11 10.10 17.52
CA ASN A 62 6.20 11.03 17.80
C ASN A 62 7.56 10.43 17.45
N SER A 63 7.58 9.18 16.99
CA SER A 63 8.80 8.50 16.61
C SER A 63 9.29 9.07 15.27
N PRO A 64 10.57 9.46 15.17
CA PRO A 64 11.09 10.07 13.94
C PRO A 64 11.38 9.05 12.83
N TYR A 65 11.28 7.75 13.11
CA TYR A 65 11.66 6.67 12.21
C TYR A 65 10.50 5.71 11.96
N TYR A 66 10.42 5.19 10.75
CA TYR A 66 9.44 4.19 10.33
C TYR A 66 9.77 2.79 10.85
N ILE A 67 8.75 1.94 10.96
CA ILE A 67 8.89 0.52 11.30
C ILE A 67 9.04 -0.28 10.00
N LYS A 68 9.80 -1.37 10.03
CA LYS A 68 9.97 -2.25 8.86
C LYS A 68 9.42 -3.65 9.14
N TYR A 69 8.48 -4.10 8.30
CA TYR A 69 7.90 -5.44 8.37
C TYR A 69 7.98 -6.13 7.01
N LEU A 70 8.68 -7.27 6.93
CA LEU A 70 8.89 -8.03 5.68
C LEU A 70 9.44 -7.18 4.51
N GLY A 71 10.20 -6.14 4.82
CA GLY A 71 10.72 -5.21 3.82
C GLY A 71 9.85 -3.99 3.54
N TYR A 72 8.58 -4.00 3.98
CA TYR A 72 7.64 -2.89 3.81
C TYR A 72 7.75 -1.89 4.96
N PRO A 73 7.69 -0.58 4.68
CA PRO A 73 7.60 0.42 5.72
C PRO A 73 6.18 0.44 6.30
N ILE A 74 6.10 0.56 7.62
CA ILE A 74 4.89 0.91 8.35
C ILE A 74 5.19 2.28 8.97
N TYR A 75 4.52 3.30 8.45
CA TYR A 75 4.55 4.66 8.97
C TYR A 75 3.13 5.12 9.23
N VAL A 76 2.98 5.98 10.22
CA VAL A 76 1.71 6.58 10.61
C VAL A 76 1.72 8.07 10.33
N THR A 77 2.89 8.69 10.43
CA THR A 77 3.09 10.12 10.23
C THR A 77 3.82 10.44 8.95
N VAL A 78 3.65 11.68 8.50
CA VAL A 78 4.36 12.23 7.34
C VAL A 78 5.88 12.24 7.59
N GLN A 79 6.32 12.50 8.82
CA GLN A 79 7.74 12.51 9.18
C GLN A 79 8.39 11.14 8.99
N GLU A 80 7.74 10.08 9.46
CA GLU A 80 8.23 8.69 9.28
C GLU A 80 8.27 8.30 7.80
N ARG A 81 7.25 8.70 7.03
CA ARG A 81 7.20 8.51 5.56
C ARG A 81 8.37 9.21 4.88
N ASP A 82 8.63 10.46 5.23
CA ASP A 82 9.70 11.25 4.60
C ASP A 82 11.09 10.71 4.99
N SER A 83 11.26 10.22 6.22
CA SER A 83 12.45 9.48 6.65
C SER A 83 12.65 8.21 5.82
N PHE A 84 11.60 7.42 5.59
CA PHE A 84 11.67 6.25 4.72
C PHE A 84 12.08 6.61 3.28
N ILE A 85 11.50 7.66 2.71
CA ILE A 85 11.82 8.12 1.36
C ILE A 85 13.28 8.55 1.26
N ALA A 86 13.80 9.25 2.28
CA ALA A 86 15.20 9.66 2.33
C ALA A 86 16.15 8.45 2.36
N ASP A 87 15.85 7.45 3.20
CA ASP A 87 16.60 6.19 3.28
C ASP A 87 16.58 5.43 1.94
N LEU A 88 15.39 5.32 1.34
CA LEU A 88 15.21 4.64 0.06
C LEU A 88 16.02 5.35 -1.04
N THR A 89 15.93 6.67 -1.11
CA THR A 89 16.68 7.49 -2.08
C THR A 89 18.18 7.30 -1.91
N THR A 90 18.66 7.33 -0.66
CA THR A 90 20.09 7.14 -0.34
C THR A 90 20.57 5.75 -0.74
N LYS A 91 19.77 4.71 -0.46
CA LYS A 91 20.09 3.34 -0.83
C LYS A 91 20.17 3.14 -2.34
N ILE A 92 19.21 3.68 -3.09
CA ILE A 92 19.19 3.61 -4.56
C ILE A 92 20.37 4.39 -5.15
N LYS A 93 20.66 5.59 -4.61
CA LYS A 93 21.82 6.37 -5.03
C LYS A 93 23.13 5.62 -4.80
N ALA A 94 23.35 5.06 -3.61
CA ALA A 94 24.54 4.28 -3.32
C ALA A 94 24.70 3.07 -4.26
N GLN A 95 23.58 2.44 -4.63
CA GLN A 95 23.59 1.33 -5.59
C GLN A 95 23.94 1.81 -7.00
N VAL A 96 23.41 2.96 -7.45
CA VAL A 96 23.77 3.60 -8.72
C VAL A 96 25.25 3.99 -8.73
N ASP A 97 25.75 4.64 -7.69
CA ASP A 97 27.14 5.07 -7.58
C ASP A 97 28.09 3.86 -7.65
N PHE A 98 27.74 2.76 -6.99
CA PHE A 98 28.48 1.50 -7.07
C PHE A 98 28.57 0.94 -8.50
N PHE A 99 27.50 1.03 -9.29
CA PHE A 99 27.51 0.59 -10.68
C PHE A 99 28.20 1.57 -11.63
N MET A 100 28.12 2.87 -11.37
CA MET A 100 28.85 3.89 -12.11
C MET A 100 30.36 3.64 -12.10
N ILE A 101 30.91 3.28 -10.94
CA ILE A 101 32.34 2.96 -10.79
C ILE A 101 32.78 1.81 -11.71
N ARG A 102 31.88 0.88 -12.02
CA ARG A 102 32.20 -0.37 -12.77
C ARG A 102 32.26 -0.20 -14.29
N ARG A 103 31.96 0.99 -14.84
CA ARG A 103 32.04 1.31 -16.29
C ARG A 103 31.44 0.22 -17.20
N ILE A 104 30.24 -0.23 -16.87
CA ILE A 104 29.51 -1.26 -17.63
C ILE A 104 29.04 -0.67 -18.97
N THR A 105 28.92 -1.49 -20.01
CA THR A 105 28.34 -1.09 -21.30
C THR A 105 26.91 -0.58 -21.15
N MET A 106 26.43 0.30 -22.03
CA MET A 106 25.07 0.87 -21.97
C MET A 106 23.96 -0.20 -21.84
N PHE A 107 24.06 -1.30 -22.59
CA PHE A 107 23.10 -2.41 -22.47
C PHE A 107 23.19 -3.10 -21.11
N GLY A 108 24.40 -3.28 -20.58
CA GLY A 108 24.60 -3.82 -19.24
C GLY A 108 24.11 -2.87 -18.14
N GLN A 109 24.19 -1.55 -18.33
CA GLN A 109 23.62 -0.55 -17.43
C GLN A 109 22.09 -0.65 -17.38
N ALA A 110 21.42 -0.69 -18.54
CA ALA A 110 19.97 -0.89 -18.62
C ALA A 110 19.54 -2.21 -17.96
N LYS A 111 20.27 -3.30 -18.22
CA LYS A 111 20.01 -4.61 -17.59
C LYS A 111 20.22 -4.58 -16.08
N ALA A 112 21.28 -3.94 -15.59
CA ALA A 112 21.55 -3.81 -14.16
C ALA A 112 20.50 -2.95 -13.45
N ALA A 113 20.06 -1.85 -14.08
CA ALA A 113 18.99 -1.03 -13.54
C ALA A 113 17.67 -1.82 -13.45
N ASN A 114 17.27 -2.50 -14.51
CA ASN A 114 16.04 -3.30 -14.53
C ASN A 114 16.08 -4.49 -13.55
N THR A 115 17.23 -5.14 -13.37
CA THR A 115 17.30 -6.36 -12.53
C THR A 115 17.65 -6.10 -11.07
N MET A 116 18.43 -5.07 -10.76
CA MET A 116 18.94 -4.85 -9.39
C MET A 116 18.41 -3.59 -8.73
N ILE A 117 18.23 -2.49 -9.47
CA ILE A 117 17.70 -1.24 -8.92
C ILE A 117 16.17 -1.33 -8.86
N LEU A 118 15.55 -1.70 -9.99
CA LEU A 118 14.11 -1.75 -10.11
C LEU A 118 13.49 -2.92 -9.34
N SER A 119 14.20 -4.04 -9.16
CA SER A 119 13.71 -5.16 -8.33
C SER A 119 13.53 -4.77 -6.86
N ASN A 120 14.42 -3.92 -6.32
CA ASN A 120 14.29 -3.36 -4.98
C ASN A 120 13.06 -2.44 -4.85
N LEU A 121 12.80 -1.62 -5.88
CA LEU A 121 11.64 -0.74 -5.93
C LEU A 121 10.34 -1.52 -6.10
N TRP A 122 10.36 -2.57 -6.92
CA TRP A 122 9.20 -3.42 -7.22
C TRP A 122 8.57 -4.02 -5.96
N HIS A 123 9.40 -4.53 -5.04
CA HIS A 123 8.94 -5.06 -3.77
C HIS A 123 8.20 -4.00 -2.94
N ILE A 124 8.74 -2.78 -2.88
CA ILE A 124 8.22 -1.69 -2.04
C ILE A 124 6.95 -1.07 -2.64
N LEU A 125 6.97 -0.77 -3.94
CA LEU A 125 5.90 -0.05 -4.67
C LEU A 125 4.59 -0.82 -4.73
N ARG A 126 4.63 -2.14 -4.50
CA ARG A 126 3.45 -2.99 -4.49
C ARG A 126 2.42 -2.57 -3.43
N LEU A 127 2.88 -2.22 -2.23
CA LEU A 127 2.02 -1.92 -1.08
C LEU A 127 2.23 -0.53 -0.51
N THR A 128 3.31 0.15 -0.89
CA THR A 128 3.66 1.47 -0.35
C THR A 128 3.35 2.55 -1.38
N LEU A 129 2.56 3.53 -0.97
CA LEU A 129 2.39 4.76 -1.74
C LEU A 129 3.61 5.65 -1.59
N ILE A 130 4.27 5.92 -2.70
CA ILE A 130 5.41 6.85 -2.75
C ILE A 130 4.90 8.15 -3.38
N PRO A 131 5.09 9.32 -2.75
CA PRO A 131 4.71 10.59 -3.33
C PRO A 131 5.32 10.80 -4.72
N LYS A 132 4.57 11.39 -5.66
CA LYS A 132 5.03 11.65 -7.03
C LYS A 132 6.37 12.40 -7.08
N ALA A 133 6.57 13.36 -6.18
CA ALA A 133 7.83 14.09 -6.07
C ALA A 133 9.03 13.17 -5.76
N ALA A 134 8.83 12.16 -4.91
CA ALA A 134 9.86 11.18 -4.58
C ALA A 134 10.10 10.21 -5.76
N ILE A 135 9.05 9.79 -6.48
CA ILE A 135 9.19 9.00 -7.71
C ILE A 135 10.01 9.77 -8.75
N ASN A 136 9.73 11.06 -8.96
CA ASN A 136 10.48 11.90 -9.89
C ASN A 136 11.96 12.02 -9.51
N LYS A 137 12.26 12.15 -8.21
CA LYS A 137 13.63 12.16 -7.71
C LYS A 137 14.36 10.84 -7.94
N LEU A 138 13.69 9.71 -7.70
CA LEU A 138 14.24 8.38 -7.96
C LEU A 138 14.49 8.17 -9.46
N ASN A 139 13.52 8.54 -10.30
CA ASN A 139 13.66 8.53 -11.75
C ASN A 139 14.87 9.35 -12.19
N ALA A 140 15.05 10.57 -11.68
CA ALA A 140 16.19 11.41 -12.04
C ALA A 140 17.54 10.74 -11.71
N ILE A 141 17.66 10.09 -10.54
CA ILE A 141 18.87 9.36 -10.14
C ILE A 141 19.13 8.18 -11.08
N ILE A 142 18.09 7.43 -11.45
CA ILE A 142 18.21 6.26 -12.34
C ILE A 142 18.50 6.70 -13.78
N TYR A 143 17.90 7.79 -14.26
CA TYR A 143 18.17 8.32 -15.58
C TYR A 143 19.57 8.91 -15.69
N GLN A 144 20.10 9.52 -14.62
CA GLN A 144 21.51 9.93 -14.59
C GLN A 144 22.47 8.74 -14.78
N TYR A 145 22.06 7.53 -14.40
CA TYR A 145 22.83 6.30 -14.60
C TYR A 145 22.81 5.77 -16.03
N ILE A 146 21.74 6.02 -16.77
CA ILE A 146 21.50 5.43 -18.09
C ILE A 146 21.55 6.56 -19.13
N GLU A 147 22.70 6.72 -19.79
CA GLU A 147 22.94 7.79 -20.78
C GLU A 147 22.03 7.74 -22.01
N ALA A 148 21.30 6.64 -22.22
CA ALA A 148 20.34 6.52 -23.31
C ALA A 148 19.14 5.73 -22.78
N GLY A 149 17.95 6.36 -22.71
CA GLY A 149 16.69 5.83 -22.16
C GLY A 149 16.12 4.56 -22.83
N LEU A 150 16.96 3.64 -23.27
CA LEU A 150 16.65 2.35 -23.84
C LEU A 150 16.14 1.40 -22.73
N GLY A 151 14.83 1.15 -22.76
CA GLY A 151 14.23 -0.02 -22.11
C GLY A 151 14.12 0.03 -20.59
N LEU A 152 14.18 1.22 -19.97
CA LEU A 152 13.82 1.37 -18.57
C LEU A 152 12.31 1.24 -18.39
N PHE A 153 11.88 0.37 -17.49
CA PHE A 153 10.50 0.38 -17.04
C PHE A 153 10.25 1.64 -16.22
N HIS A 154 9.27 2.45 -16.64
CA HIS A 154 8.79 3.56 -15.83
C HIS A 154 8.24 3.04 -14.51
N ILE A 155 8.76 3.59 -13.40
CA ILE A 155 8.38 3.21 -12.04
C ILE A 155 6.86 3.29 -11.84
N GLU A 156 6.22 4.31 -12.38
CA GLU A 156 4.77 4.54 -12.27
C GLU A 156 3.97 3.47 -13.03
N THR A 157 4.35 3.18 -14.29
CA THR A 157 3.73 2.10 -15.07
C THR A 157 3.92 0.73 -14.39
N GLN A 158 5.09 0.50 -13.79
CA GLN A 158 5.32 -0.71 -13.02
C GLN A 158 4.40 -0.78 -11.79
N GLN A 159 4.23 0.31 -11.05
CA GLN A 159 3.34 0.38 -9.90
C GLN A 159 1.87 0.14 -10.32
N GLN A 160 1.42 0.74 -11.41
CA GLN A 160 0.08 0.52 -11.96
C GLN A 160 -0.13 -0.93 -12.37
N SER A 161 0.84 -1.53 -13.08
CA SER A 161 0.76 -2.95 -13.48
C SER A 161 0.65 -3.91 -12.28
N LEU A 162 1.26 -3.55 -11.15
CA LEU A 162 1.13 -4.31 -9.91
C LEU A 162 -0.28 -4.19 -9.33
N GLN A 163 -0.89 -3.00 -9.37
CA GLN A 163 -2.24 -2.79 -8.88
C GLN A 163 -3.30 -3.48 -9.75
N MET A 164 -3.03 -3.70 -11.03
CA MET A 164 -3.93 -4.46 -11.91
C MET A 164 -4.24 -5.86 -11.37
N ARG A 165 -3.33 -6.46 -10.57
CA ARG A 165 -3.60 -7.73 -9.89
C ARG A 165 -4.82 -7.64 -8.96
N TYR A 166 -4.93 -6.56 -8.20
CA TYR A 166 -6.03 -6.33 -7.26
C TYR A 166 -7.29 -5.87 -8.00
N ILE A 167 -7.16 -5.00 -9.00
CA ILE A 167 -8.27 -4.56 -9.85
C ILE A 167 -8.96 -5.77 -10.50
N ARG A 168 -8.18 -6.67 -11.12
CA ARG A 168 -8.72 -7.91 -11.71
C ARG A 168 -9.45 -8.75 -10.67
N ALA A 169 -8.88 -8.88 -9.47
CA ALA A 169 -9.53 -9.63 -8.40
C ALA A 169 -10.88 -8.98 -7.99
N PHE A 170 -10.99 -7.65 -7.95
CA PHE A 170 -12.25 -6.98 -7.62
C PHE A 170 -13.30 -7.09 -8.72
N LEU A 171 -12.91 -6.94 -9.98
CA LEU A 171 -13.84 -7.01 -11.11
C LEU A 171 -14.36 -8.43 -11.35
N THR A 172 -13.49 -9.44 -11.21
CA THR A 172 -13.83 -10.86 -11.44
C THR A 172 -14.22 -11.62 -10.17
N HIS A 173 -14.49 -10.91 -9.06
CA HIS A 173 -14.82 -11.51 -7.75
C HIS A 173 -13.80 -12.57 -7.28
N ASN A 174 -12.53 -12.37 -7.62
CA ASN A 174 -11.39 -13.25 -7.34
C ASN A 174 -11.62 -14.72 -7.75
N GLN A 175 -12.47 -14.97 -8.76
CA GLN A 175 -12.73 -16.32 -9.30
C GLN A 175 -11.44 -17.02 -9.75
N GLN A 176 -10.48 -16.23 -10.26
CA GLN A 176 -9.17 -16.71 -10.72
C GLN A 176 -8.14 -16.92 -9.59
N GLN A 177 -8.54 -16.81 -8.31
CA GLN A 177 -7.68 -16.96 -7.12
C GLN A 177 -6.39 -16.13 -7.18
N VAL A 178 -6.47 -14.95 -7.78
CA VAL A 178 -5.33 -14.06 -8.01
C VAL A 178 -4.74 -13.58 -6.68
N ILE A 179 -5.56 -13.43 -5.64
CA ILE A 179 -5.12 -13.08 -4.29
C ILE A 179 -5.68 -14.04 -3.23
N PRO A 180 -5.00 -14.19 -2.07
CA PRO A 180 -5.50 -15.04 -0.98
C PRO A 180 -6.91 -14.63 -0.52
N ALA A 181 -7.75 -15.62 -0.22
CA ALA A 181 -9.16 -15.41 0.10
C ALA A 181 -9.38 -14.47 1.31
N PHE A 182 -8.55 -14.61 2.35
CA PHE A 182 -8.64 -13.74 3.54
C PHE A 182 -8.34 -12.27 3.18
N LEU A 183 -7.32 -12.04 2.34
CA LEU A 183 -6.91 -10.71 1.93
C LEU A 183 -8.00 -10.06 1.06
N TYR A 184 -8.55 -10.81 0.11
CA TYR A 184 -9.69 -10.35 -0.69
C TYR A 184 -10.86 -9.90 0.20
N ARG A 185 -11.26 -10.75 1.15
CA ARG A 185 -12.37 -10.42 2.07
C ARG A 185 -12.09 -9.17 2.89
N LEU A 186 -10.87 -9.05 3.44
CA LEU A 186 -10.46 -7.88 4.21
C LEU A 186 -10.52 -6.61 3.36
N MET A 187 -9.97 -6.64 2.15
CA MET A 187 -9.96 -5.48 1.25
C MET A 187 -11.38 -5.10 0.80
N VAL A 188 -12.24 -6.07 0.49
CA VAL A 188 -13.65 -5.82 0.16
C VAL A 188 -14.37 -5.18 1.34
N GLN A 189 -14.18 -5.69 2.56
CA GLN A 189 -14.79 -5.10 3.76
C GLN A 189 -14.29 -3.68 4.01
N ALA A 190 -12.98 -3.44 3.89
CA ALA A 190 -12.40 -2.12 4.02
C ALA A 190 -12.98 -1.13 2.99
N LEU A 191 -13.06 -1.52 1.72
CA LEU A 191 -13.66 -0.68 0.67
C LEU A 191 -15.13 -0.38 0.94
N ARG A 192 -15.91 -1.38 1.36
CA ARG A 192 -17.34 -1.20 1.70
C ARG A 192 -17.52 -0.25 2.88
N LEU A 193 -16.66 -0.36 3.90
CA LEU A 193 -16.70 0.50 5.08
C LEU A 193 -16.36 1.95 4.73
N GLU A 194 -15.34 2.18 3.91
CA GLU A 194 -14.87 3.51 3.54
C GLU A 194 -15.78 4.23 2.54
N THR A 195 -16.42 3.50 1.63
CA THR A 195 -17.29 4.09 0.59
C THR A 195 -18.78 4.02 0.90
N ASN A 196 -19.16 3.27 1.93
CA ASN A 196 -20.55 2.94 2.27
C ASN A 196 -21.34 2.36 1.09
N ASN A 197 -20.68 1.59 0.21
CA ASN A 197 -21.28 0.99 -0.96
C ASN A 197 -21.16 -0.54 -0.89
N ALA A 198 -22.23 -1.27 -1.19
CA ALA A 198 -22.25 -2.74 -1.12
C ALA A 198 -21.51 -3.40 -2.29
N SER A 199 -21.51 -2.75 -3.47
CA SER A 199 -20.93 -3.29 -4.70
C SER A 199 -19.49 -2.82 -4.89
N THR A 200 -18.54 -3.75 -4.87
CA THR A 200 -17.13 -3.46 -5.13
C THR A 200 -16.88 -3.06 -6.58
N GLN A 201 -17.66 -3.61 -7.53
CA GLN A 201 -17.55 -3.25 -8.94
C GLN A 201 -17.98 -1.81 -9.19
N SER A 202 -19.05 -1.36 -8.53
CA SER A 202 -19.51 0.03 -8.65
C SER A 202 -18.46 1.01 -8.10
N ILE A 203 -17.81 0.66 -6.97
CA ILE A 203 -16.69 1.44 -6.42
C ILE A 203 -15.54 1.54 -7.43
N MET A 204 -15.18 0.44 -8.09
CA MET A 204 -14.06 0.40 -9.03
C MET A 204 -14.37 1.18 -10.31
N LEU A 205 -15.55 1.00 -10.90
CA LEU A 205 -15.89 1.54 -12.22
C LEU A 205 -16.33 3.00 -12.19
N PHE A 206 -16.92 3.47 -11.09
CA PHE A 206 -17.53 4.80 -11.03
C PHE A 206 -16.87 5.66 -9.94
N PRO A 207 -16.00 6.62 -10.32
CA PRO A 207 -15.36 7.55 -9.39
C PRO A 207 -16.37 8.31 -8.51
N ASP A 208 -17.55 8.63 -9.05
CA ASP A 208 -18.61 9.35 -8.34
C ASP A 208 -19.14 8.59 -7.10
N THR A 209 -19.04 7.26 -7.09
CA THR A 209 -19.48 6.45 -5.94
C THR A 209 -18.50 6.52 -4.76
N ARG A 210 -17.35 7.16 -4.95
CA ARG A 210 -16.26 7.29 -3.96
C ARG A 210 -16.29 8.63 -3.22
N TYR A 211 -17.31 9.47 -3.45
CA TYR A 211 -17.44 10.85 -2.97
C TYR A 211 -17.26 11.05 -1.44
N LYS A 212 -17.39 10.00 -0.62
CA LYS A 212 -17.20 10.04 0.84
C LYS A 212 -15.97 9.30 1.35
N SER A 213 -15.12 8.78 0.47
CA SER A 213 -13.98 7.97 0.90
C SER A 213 -12.91 8.83 1.57
N ASN A 214 -12.70 8.63 2.88
CA ASN A 214 -11.59 9.21 3.63
C ASN A 214 -10.33 8.34 3.52
N LEU A 215 -10.17 7.67 2.37
CA LEU A 215 -9.02 6.83 2.12
C LEU A 215 -7.76 7.70 2.22
N LYS A 216 -7.00 7.48 3.29
CA LYS A 216 -5.67 8.07 3.48
C LYS A 216 -4.76 7.60 2.35
N GLU A 217 -3.51 8.08 2.32
CA GLU A 217 -2.47 7.60 1.40
C GLU A 217 -2.11 6.12 1.66
N ASP A 218 -3.07 5.21 1.44
CA ASP A 218 -2.98 3.77 1.65
C ASP A 218 -3.14 2.97 0.34
N ALA A 219 -2.77 1.69 0.37
CA ALA A 219 -2.76 0.80 -0.79
C ALA A 219 -4.09 0.73 -1.56
N LEU A 220 -5.25 0.90 -0.89
CA LEU A 220 -6.56 0.92 -1.56
C LEU A 220 -6.74 2.15 -2.46
N LYS A 221 -6.22 3.31 -2.04
CA LYS A 221 -6.25 4.53 -2.85
C LYS A 221 -5.46 4.34 -4.14
N LEU A 222 -4.27 3.71 -4.05
CA LEU A 222 -3.43 3.41 -5.20
C LEU A 222 -4.13 2.52 -6.24
N ILE A 223 -4.91 1.54 -5.77
CA ILE A 223 -5.71 0.66 -6.64
C ILE A 223 -6.78 1.45 -7.38
N LEU A 224 -7.50 2.32 -6.68
CA LEU A 224 -8.56 3.15 -7.26
C LEU A 224 -8.01 4.17 -8.25
N GLU A 225 -6.90 4.84 -7.91
CA GLU A 225 -6.21 5.78 -8.82
C GLU A 225 -5.71 5.05 -10.08
N THR A 226 -5.18 3.84 -9.92
CA THR A 226 -4.76 3.04 -11.09
C THR A 226 -5.94 2.72 -11.98
N MET A 227 -7.11 2.37 -11.41
CA MET A 227 -8.32 2.08 -12.18
C MET A 227 -8.80 3.30 -12.98
N ASP A 228 -8.72 4.50 -12.39
CA ASP A 228 -9.10 5.75 -13.08
C ASP A 228 -8.15 6.07 -14.23
N ILE A 229 -6.85 5.88 -14.04
CA ILE A 229 -5.86 6.07 -15.11
C ILE A 229 -6.11 5.09 -16.25
N VAL A 230 -6.38 3.82 -15.93
CA VAL A 230 -6.66 2.79 -16.93
C VAL A 230 -7.96 3.08 -17.66
N SER A 231 -9.03 3.53 -16.99
CA SER A 231 -10.29 3.85 -17.66
C SER A 231 -10.17 5.07 -18.58
N LEU A 232 -9.35 6.05 -18.22
CA LEU A 232 -9.05 7.22 -19.07
C LEU A 232 -8.22 6.84 -20.32
N GLN A 233 -7.28 5.90 -20.17
CA GLN A 233 -6.40 5.47 -21.25
C GLN A 233 -7.06 4.43 -22.17
N CYS A 234 -7.93 3.60 -21.61
CA CYS A 234 -8.71 2.62 -22.34
C CYS A 234 -10.11 3.19 -22.56
N SER A 235 -10.30 3.98 -23.62
CA SER A 235 -11.63 4.29 -24.13
C SER A 235 -12.19 3.02 -24.80
N PRO A 236 -13.13 2.27 -24.18
CA PRO A 236 -13.68 1.10 -24.83
C PRO A 236 -14.49 1.53 -26.05
N ASN A 237 -14.47 0.70 -27.11
CA ASN A 237 -15.36 0.92 -28.23
C ASN A 237 -16.81 0.68 -27.77
N LEU A 238 -17.54 1.76 -27.53
CA LEU A 238 -18.89 1.74 -26.96
C LEU A 238 -19.90 1.01 -27.87
N GLU A 239 -19.56 0.83 -29.14
CA GLU A 239 -20.38 0.14 -30.14
C GLU A 239 -20.41 -1.40 -29.96
N GLU A 240 -19.44 -1.98 -29.23
CA GLU A 240 -19.33 -3.43 -29.03
C GLU A 240 -19.94 -3.92 -27.71
N ILE A 241 -20.44 -3.03 -26.85
CA ILE A 241 -20.92 -3.38 -25.51
C ILE A 241 -22.44 -3.52 -25.50
N GLU A 242 -22.93 -4.75 -25.42
CA GLU A 242 -24.35 -5.02 -25.19
C GLU A 242 -24.76 -4.60 -23.75
N LEU A 243 -25.56 -3.54 -23.68
CA LEU A 243 -26.14 -3.04 -22.42
C LEU A 243 -27.32 -3.92 -22.01
N SER A 244 -27.16 -4.70 -20.92
CA SER A 244 -28.28 -5.40 -20.30
C SER A 244 -29.03 -4.48 -19.33
N ALA A 245 -30.34 -4.68 -19.17
CA ALA A 245 -31.16 -3.93 -18.21
C ALA A 245 -30.62 -4.04 -16.77
N SER A 246 -30.05 -5.19 -16.41
CA SER A 246 -29.38 -5.41 -15.12
C SER A 246 -28.16 -4.50 -14.94
N ASN A 247 -27.32 -4.38 -15.98
CA ASN A 247 -26.15 -3.51 -15.96
C ASN A 247 -26.55 -2.05 -15.85
N CYS A 248 -27.58 -1.61 -16.59
CA CYS A 248 -28.10 -0.24 -16.52
C CYS A 248 -28.64 0.13 -15.14
N MET A 249 -29.34 -0.79 -14.48
CA MET A 249 -29.88 -0.57 -13.11
C MET A 249 -28.80 -0.55 -12.02
N SER A 250 -27.60 -1.08 -12.32
CA SER A 250 -26.45 -1.05 -11.41
C SER A 250 -25.60 0.22 -11.55
N LEU A 251 -25.88 1.06 -12.55
CA LEU A 251 -25.18 2.31 -12.78
C LEU A 251 -25.60 3.35 -11.72
N PRO A 252 -24.64 4.11 -11.16
CA PRO A 252 -24.99 5.24 -10.33
C PRO A 252 -25.75 6.28 -11.17
N ILE A 253 -26.82 6.83 -10.62
CA ILE A 253 -27.66 7.85 -11.29
C ILE A 253 -26.80 9.04 -11.76
N SER A 254 -25.78 9.42 -10.99
CA SER A 254 -24.83 10.47 -11.37
C SER A 254 -24.08 10.17 -12.67
N ALA A 255 -23.75 8.91 -12.95
CA ALA A 255 -23.07 8.50 -14.17
C ALA A 255 -24.02 8.51 -15.39
N ILE A 256 -25.33 8.31 -15.16
CA ILE A 256 -26.36 8.40 -16.20
C ILE A 256 -26.64 9.87 -16.54
N CYS A 257 -26.78 10.72 -15.51
CA CYS A 257 -27.22 12.11 -15.68
C CYS A 257 -26.14 13.05 -16.23
N LYS A 258 -24.84 12.79 -16.01
CA LYS A 258 -23.75 13.63 -16.55
C LYS A 258 -23.78 13.73 -18.08
N ASN A 259 -23.99 12.61 -18.77
CA ASN A 259 -24.08 12.57 -20.24
C ASN A 259 -25.35 13.21 -20.81
N TRP A 260 -26.30 13.60 -19.95
CA TRP A 260 -27.53 14.23 -20.39
C TRP A 260 -27.40 15.74 -20.53
N GLN A 261 -26.51 16.37 -19.74
CA GLN A 261 -26.23 17.80 -19.83
C GLN A 261 -25.28 18.15 -20.99
N ASP A 262 -24.41 17.23 -21.40
CA ASP A 262 -23.46 17.46 -22.51
C ASP A 262 -24.07 17.28 -23.92
N LYS A 263 -25.39 17.06 -24.02
CA LYS A 263 -26.11 16.85 -25.29
C LYS A 263 -27.07 17.98 -25.66
N GLU A 264 -27.09 19.08 -24.91
CA GLU A 264 -27.95 20.25 -25.17
C GLU A 264 -27.18 21.52 -25.62
N GLU A 265 -25.92 21.41 -26.04
CA GLU A 265 -25.22 22.43 -26.85
C GLU A 265 -24.96 21.95 -28.28
#